data_AF-A0AAV4ZBB9-F1
#
_entry.id   AF-A0AAV4ZBB9-F1
#
_cell.length_a   1.000
_cell.length_b   1.000
_cell.length_c   1.000
_cell.angle_alpha   90.00
_cell.angle_beta   90.00
_cell.angle_gamma   90.00
#
_symmetry.space_group_name_H-M   'P 1'
#
loop_
_entity.id
_entity.type
_entity.pdbx_description
1 polymer ?
#
loop_
_entity_poly.entity_id
_entity_poly.type
_entity_poly.pdbx_seq_one_letter_code
_entity_poly.pdbx_strand_id
1 'polypeptide(L)'
;MATFVNLRLTIEQAAAISKACEMMTRLGIGQIEHLAEEVRWGSILPYTTAPDPDVAFNADRCDRVSDLCHAIKHELGFARSASRGIGHGHNPMHVRRAYEVQKVIDKALAEHRNPNPEFRGVHYDGLGPRYTSDPAPEAVVDVALALPASAIEGGTEPTLPESLSASGARNNGAL
;
A
#
# COMPACT_ATOMS: atom_id res chain seq x y z
N MET A 1 1.39 13.50 -27.29
CA MET A 1 1.48 14.15 -25.97
C MET A 1 1.62 13.04 -24.93
N ALA A 2 2.61 13.11 -24.05
CA ALA A 2 2.73 12.14 -22.96
C ALA A 2 1.71 12.49 -21.86
N THR A 3 0.92 11.52 -21.41
CA THR A 3 -0.07 11.71 -20.35
C THR A 3 0.59 11.40 -19.01
N PHE A 4 0.73 12.38 -18.13
CA PHE A 4 1.30 12.19 -16.81
C PHE A 4 0.21 12.02 -15.75
N VAL A 5 0.45 11.14 -14.79
CA VAL A 5 -0.38 11.04 -13.57
C VAL A 5 0.35 11.80 -12.48
N ASN A 6 -0.24 12.91 -12.02
CA ASN A 6 0.28 13.72 -10.93
C ASN A 6 -0.40 13.33 -9.61
N LEU A 7 0.40 12.93 -8.63
CA LEU A 7 -0.06 12.65 -7.28
C LEU A 7 0.13 13.88 -6.40
N ARG A 8 -0.97 14.45 -5.92
CA ARG A 8 -0.98 15.57 -4.97
C ARG A 8 -1.54 15.07 -3.65
N LEU A 9 -0.70 15.00 -2.63
CA LEU A 9 -0.99 14.30 -1.37
C LEU A 9 -0.60 15.18 -0.18
N THR A 10 -1.31 15.04 0.95
CA THR A 10 -0.77 15.50 2.23
C THR A 10 0.42 14.63 2.66
N ILE A 11 1.17 15.09 3.66
CA ILE A 11 2.31 14.34 4.22
C ILE A 11 1.86 12.96 4.72
N GLU A 12 0.74 12.90 5.43
CA GLU A 12 0.19 11.68 6.02
C GLU A 12 -0.30 10.71 4.94
N GLN A 13 -0.96 11.23 3.90
CA GLN A 13 -1.40 10.44 2.76
C GLN A 13 -0.20 9.87 1.98
N ALA A 14 0.81 10.70 1.74
CA ALA A 14 2.05 10.28 1.09
C ALA A 14 2.76 9.19 1.91
N ALA A 15 2.86 9.33 3.23
CA ALA A 15 3.46 8.32 4.10
C ALA A 15 2.67 6.99 4.05
N ALA A 16 1.34 7.05 4.12
CA ALA A 16 0.49 5.87 4.04
C ALA A 16 0.58 5.15 2.68
N ILE A 17 0.55 5.91 1.58
CA ILE A 17 0.64 5.35 0.22
C ILE A 17 2.03 4.77 -0.03
N SER A 18 3.11 5.45 0.39
CA SER A 18 4.47 4.91 0.31
C SER A 18 4.54 3.54 1.01
N LYS A 19 4.01 3.43 2.23
CA LYS A 19 4.01 2.17 2.98
C LYS A 19 3.21 1.07 2.30
N ALA A 20 2.04 1.41 1.76
CA ALA A 20 1.22 0.46 1.00
C ALA A 20 1.93 -0.02 -0.28
N CYS A 21 2.57 0.88 -1.02
CA CYS A 21 3.34 0.55 -2.21
C CYS A 21 4.58 -0.28 -1.89
N GLU A 22 5.26 -0.02 -0.76
CA GLU A 22 6.35 -0.87 -0.28
C GLU A 22 5.85 -2.29 -0.03
N MET A 23 4.77 -2.44 0.76
CA MET A 23 4.21 -3.76 1.06
C MET A 23 3.83 -4.52 -0.22
N MET A 24 3.12 -3.86 -1.15
CA MET A 24 2.76 -4.46 -2.44
C MET A 24 4.00 -4.91 -3.23
N THR A 25 5.04 -4.08 -3.22
CA THR A 25 6.29 -4.38 -3.92
C THR A 25 6.98 -5.60 -3.29
N ARG A 26 7.16 -5.60 -1.96
CA ARG A 26 7.83 -6.66 -1.19
C ARG A 26 7.14 -8.01 -1.37
N LEU A 27 5.81 -8.04 -1.20
CA LEU A 27 5.03 -9.26 -1.40
C LEU A 27 5.13 -9.76 -2.84
N GLY A 28 5.02 -8.84 -3.81
CA GLY A 28 5.10 -9.15 -5.24
C GLY A 28 6.45 -9.73 -5.70
N ILE A 29 7.55 -9.40 -5.02
CA ILE A 29 8.88 -9.95 -5.31
C ILE A 29 9.25 -11.18 -4.46
N GLY A 30 8.32 -11.64 -3.61
CA GLY A 30 8.49 -12.84 -2.78
C GLY A 30 9.14 -12.59 -1.41
N GLN A 31 9.22 -11.34 -0.95
CA GLN A 31 9.70 -11.00 0.41
C GLN A 31 8.54 -11.03 1.41
N ILE A 32 7.93 -12.21 1.56
CA ILE A 32 6.75 -12.42 2.43
C ILE A 32 7.10 -12.19 3.91
N GLU A 33 8.33 -12.47 4.30
CA GLU A 33 8.87 -12.24 5.63
C GLU A 33 8.74 -10.79 6.12
N HIS A 34 8.62 -9.82 5.20
CA HIS A 34 8.40 -8.42 5.57
C HIS A 34 7.09 -8.21 6.36
N LEU A 35 6.08 -9.05 6.13
CA LEU A 35 4.85 -9.03 6.92
C LEU A 35 5.11 -9.32 8.40
N ALA A 36 6.02 -10.26 8.69
CA ALA A 36 6.41 -10.59 10.06
C ALA A 36 7.21 -9.45 10.72
N GLU A 37 7.98 -8.69 9.94
CA GLU A 37 8.64 -7.47 10.41
C GLU A 37 7.60 -6.41 10.82
N GLU A 38 6.58 -6.17 9.99
CA GLU A 38 5.51 -5.21 10.31
C GLU A 38 4.72 -5.60 11.56
N VAL A 39 4.51 -6.90 11.79
CA VAL A 39 3.91 -7.41 13.03
C VAL A 39 4.83 -7.14 14.22
N ARG A 40 6.13 -7.39 14.08
CA ARG A 40 7.13 -7.18 15.15
C ARG A 40 7.30 -5.71 15.52
N TRP A 41 7.23 -4.81 14.54
CA TRP A 41 7.33 -3.38 14.74
C TRP A 41 6.02 -2.71 15.18
N GLY A 42 4.92 -3.47 15.27
CA GLY A 42 3.63 -2.96 15.72
C GLY A 42 2.86 -2.18 14.66
N SER A 43 3.29 -2.21 13.39
CA SER A 43 2.52 -1.65 12.27
C SER A 43 1.25 -2.44 11.99
N ILE A 44 1.29 -3.75 12.25
CA ILE A 44 0.12 -4.65 12.17
C ILE A 44 -0.22 -5.10 13.58
N LEU A 45 -1.40 -4.70 14.02
CA LEU A 45 -1.92 -5.01 15.35
C LEU A 45 -2.79 -6.27 15.32
N PRO A 46 -2.83 -7.04 16.41
CA PRO A 46 -3.73 -8.16 16.53
C PRO A 46 -5.19 -7.68 16.48
N TYR A 47 -6.05 -8.49 15.87
CA TYR A 47 -7.48 -8.24 15.94
C TYR A 47 -7.94 -8.29 17.40
N THR A 48 -8.58 -7.22 17.85
CA THR A 48 -9.19 -7.08 19.18
C THR A 48 -10.58 -6.49 19.03
N THR A 49 -11.53 -6.97 19.83
CA THR A 49 -12.90 -6.43 19.90
C THR A 49 -12.99 -5.17 20.75
N ALA A 50 -11.96 -4.88 21.54
CA ALA A 50 -11.83 -3.65 22.31
C ALA A 50 -10.73 -2.77 21.68
N PRO A 51 -10.97 -1.46 21.48
CA PRO A 51 -9.94 -0.55 21.01
C PRO A 51 -8.92 -0.33 22.13
N ASP A 52 -7.90 -1.18 22.16
CA ASP A 52 -6.73 -0.99 22.98
C ASP A 52 -5.55 -0.74 22.01
N PRO A 53 -5.05 0.51 21.95
CA PRO A 53 -3.98 0.89 21.02
C PRO A 53 -2.63 0.27 21.40
N ASP A 54 -2.49 -0.31 22.59
CA ASP A 54 -1.22 -0.86 23.10
C ASP A 54 -1.16 -2.41 23.01
N VAL A 55 -2.11 -3.06 22.33
CA VAL A 55 -2.09 -4.51 22.16
C VAL A 55 -1.01 -4.90 21.16
N ALA A 56 0.18 -5.21 21.66
CA ALA A 56 1.27 -5.76 20.87
C ALA A 56 1.21 -7.30 20.81
N PHE A 57 1.80 -7.87 19.75
CA PHE A 57 2.12 -9.30 19.74
C PHE A 57 3.27 -9.58 20.71
N ASN A 58 3.17 -10.67 21.47
CA ASN A 58 4.32 -11.17 22.24
C ASN A 58 5.37 -11.81 21.31
N ALA A 59 6.59 -11.99 21.81
CA ALA A 59 7.72 -12.53 21.05
C ALA A 59 7.38 -13.88 20.39
N ASP A 60 6.79 -14.82 21.13
CA ASP A 60 6.43 -16.14 20.60
C ASP A 60 5.42 -16.06 19.45
N ARG A 61 4.47 -15.13 19.49
CA ARG A 61 3.53 -14.91 18.38
C ARG A 61 4.22 -14.31 17.17
N CYS A 62 5.13 -13.36 17.37
CA CYS A 62 5.93 -12.78 16.28
C CYS A 62 6.75 -13.87 15.57
N ASP A 63 7.37 -14.78 16.32
CA ASP A 63 8.14 -15.89 15.76
C ASP A 63 7.25 -16.87 14.99
N ARG A 64 6.07 -17.22 15.52
CA ARG A 64 5.10 -18.03 14.77
C ARG A 64 4.64 -17.38 13.46
N VAL A 65 4.40 -16.07 13.47
CA VAL A 65 4.05 -15.35 12.23
C VAL A 65 5.20 -15.39 11.23
N SER A 66 6.45 -15.25 11.69
CA SER A 66 7.64 -15.38 10.85
C SER A 66 7.74 -16.76 10.20
N ASP A 67 7.54 -17.83 10.98
CA ASP A 67 7.53 -19.20 10.48
C ASP A 67 6.44 -19.44 9.43
N LEU A 68 5.24 -18.90 9.66
CA LEU A 68 4.14 -18.97 8.69
C LEU A 68 4.46 -18.19 7.39
N CYS A 69 5.10 -17.03 7.48
CA CYS A 69 5.54 -16.28 6.31
C CYS A 69 6.56 -17.07 5.49
N HIS A 70 7.49 -17.76 6.15
CA HIS A 70 8.44 -18.65 5.48
C HIS A 70 7.76 -19.87 4.85
N ALA A 71 6.75 -20.45 5.50
CA ALA A 71 5.96 -21.54 4.94
C ALA A 71 5.20 -21.09 3.68
N ILE A 72 4.54 -19.93 3.71
CA ILE A 72 3.89 -19.34 2.53
C ILE A 72 4.90 -19.15 1.39
N LYS A 73 6.08 -18.60 1.70
CA LYS A 73 7.15 -18.38 0.73
C LYS A 73 7.61 -19.67 0.07
N HIS A 74 7.71 -20.76 0.84
CA HIS A 74 8.01 -22.10 0.32
C HIS A 74 6.93 -22.60 -0.65
N GLU A 75 5.65 -22.48 -0.29
CA GLU A 75 4.53 -22.87 -1.16
C GLU A 75 4.47 -22.07 -2.47
N LEU A 76 4.94 -20.81 -2.44
CA LEU A 76 5.08 -19.98 -3.63
C LEU A 76 6.30 -20.35 -4.51
N GLY A 77 7.08 -21.36 -4.12
CA GLY A 77 8.23 -21.86 -4.86
C GLY A 77 9.52 -21.05 -4.65
N PHE A 78 9.59 -20.21 -3.62
CA PHE A 78 10.81 -19.48 -3.27
C PHE A 78 11.60 -20.24 -2.20
N ALA A 79 12.93 -20.30 -2.37
CA ALA A 79 13.79 -20.69 -1.26
C ALA A 79 13.69 -19.66 -0.12
N ARG A 80 13.97 -20.09 1.13
CA ARG A 80 13.79 -19.26 2.34
C ARG A 80 14.40 -17.86 2.23
N SER A 81 15.63 -17.76 1.72
CA SER A 81 16.38 -16.50 1.58
C SER A 81 16.35 -15.94 0.15
N ALA A 82 15.54 -16.50 -0.75
CA ALA A 82 15.45 -16.06 -2.13
C ALA A 82 14.27 -15.11 -2.33
N SER A 83 14.49 -14.06 -3.10
CA SER A 83 13.45 -13.20 -3.65
C SER A 83 13.86 -12.77 -5.05
N ARG A 84 12.90 -12.30 -5.83
CA ARG A 84 13.21 -11.68 -7.12
C ARG A 84 13.72 -10.26 -6.89
N GLY A 85 14.63 -9.80 -7.74
CA GLY A 85 14.86 -8.36 -7.90
C GLY A 85 13.65 -7.73 -8.58
N ILE A 86 13.38 -6.44 -8.33
CA ILE A 86 12.21 -5.74 -8.90
C ILE A 86 12.17 -5.78 -10.44
N GLY A 87 13.33 -5.78 -11.10
CA GLY A 87 13.44 -5.88 -12.56
C GLY A 87 13.24 -7.29 -13.13
N HIS A 88 13.00 -8.32 -12.31
CA HIS A 88 12.85 -9.69 -12.79
C HIS A 88 11.63 -9.85 -13.71
N GLY A 89 11.79 -10.59 -14.82
CA GLY A 89 10.77 -10.76 -15.86
C GLY A 89 9.43 -11.28 -15.36
N HIS A 90 9.45 -12.21 -14.40
CA HIS A 90 8.24 -12.79 -13.79
C HIS A 90 7.49 -11.88 -12.80
N ASN A 91 8.00 -10.69 -12.48
CA ASN A 91 7.27 -9.78 -11.60
C ASN A 91 6.10 -9.16 -12.36
N PRO A 92 4.87 -9.23 -11.81
CA PRO A 92 3.72 -8.59 -12.41
C PRO A 92 3.92 -7.08 -12.59
N MET A 93 3.26 -6.50 -13.61
CA MET A 93 3.43 -5.08 -13.92
C MET A 93 2.99 -4.16 -12.77
N HIS A 94 1.95 -4.53 -12.04
CA HIS A 94 1.47 -3.72 -10.90
C HIS A 94 2.49 -3.64 -9.75
N VAL A 95 3.32 -4.67 -9.56
CA VAL A 95 4.41 -4.68 -8.55
C VAL A 95 5.48 -3.66 -8.94
N ARG A 96 5.84 -3.63 -10.22
CA ARG A 96 6.80 -2.65 -10.77
C ARG A 96 6.25 -1.24 -10.68
N ARG A 97 4.97 -1.03 -10.99
CA ARG A 97 4.30 0.26 -10.83
C ARG A 97 4.28 0.72 -9.38
N ALA A 98 3.97 -0.17 -8.44
CA ALA A 98 4.00 0.14 -7.01
C ALA A 98 5.39 0.63 -6.58
N TYR A 99 6.46 -0.05 -7.03
CA TYR A 99 7.83 0.40 -6.79
C TYR A 99 8.10 1.80 -7.37
N GLU A 100 7.72 2.04 -8.63
CA GLU A 100 7.94 3.36 -9.27
C GLU A 100 7.21 4.48 -8.52
N VAL A 101 5.98 4.24 -8.10
CA VAL A 101 5.19 5.19 -7.28
C VAL A 101 5.81 5.40 -5.91
N GLN A 102 6.22 4.33 -5.23
CA GLN A 102 6.90 4.41 -3.93
C GLN A 102 8.13 5.32 -4.03
N LYS A 103 8.98 5.11 -5.04
CA LYS A 103 10.23 5.85 -5.19
C LYS A 103 10.05 7.36 -5.36
N VAL A 104 9.02 7.78 -6.09
CA VAL A 104 8.76 9.22 -6.27
C VAL A 104 8.14 9.85 -5.02
N ILE A 105 7.27 9.12 -4.31
CA ILE A 105 6.69 9.58 -3.04
C ILE A 105 7.77 9.68 -1.96
N ASP A 106 8.63 8.68 -1.83
CA ASP A 106 9.72 8.65 -0.84
C ASP A 106 10.65 9.85 -1.01
N LYS A 107 10.97 10.20 -2.26
CA LYS A 107 11.78 11.37 -2.57
C LYS A 107 11.07 12.66 -2.17
N ALA A 108 9.80 12.82 -2.56
CA ALA A 108 9.03 14.00 -2.21
C ALA A 108 8.92 14.18 -0.69
N LEU A 109 8.72 13.09 0.07
CA LEU A 109 8.72 13.10 1.54
C LEU A 109 10.09 13.44 2.13
N ALA A 110 11.17 12.90 1.56
CA ALA A 110 12.53 13.16 2.02
C ALA A 110 12.94 14.62 1.80
N GLU A 111 12.71 15.14 0.60
CA GLU A 111 12.96 16.55 0.24
C GLU A 111 12.09 17.50 1.06
N HIS A 112 10.83 17.14 1.33
CA HIS A 112 9.97 17.90 2.25
C HIS A 112 10.55 17.94 3.68
N ARG A 113 11.04 16.81 4.20
CA ARG A 113 11.60 16.73 5.56
C ARG A 113 12.90 17.52 5.71
N ASN A 114 13.81 17.43 4.75
CA ASN A 114 15.03 18.21 4.72
C ASN A 114 15.45 18.47 3.27
N PRO A 115 15.21 19.69 2.74
CA PRO A 115 15.57 20.03 1.36
C PRO A 115 17.08 20.01 1.08
N ASN A 116 17.90 20.24 2.11
CA ASN A 116 19.36 20.38 2.00
C ASN A 116 20.08 19.47 3.00
N PRO A 117 20.02 18.14 2.83
CA PRO A 117 20.69 17.23 3.74
C PRO A 117 22.20 17.24 3.50
N GLU A 118 22.99 17.13 4.57
CA GLU A 118 24.45 16.96 4.49
C GLU A 118 24.82 15.64 3.80
N PHE A 119 23.97 14.61 3.94
CA PHE A 119 24.09 13.32 3.28
C PHE A 119 22.75 12.90 2.65
N ARG A 120 22.76 12.61 1.34
CA ARG A 120 21.58 12.13 0.60
C ARG A 120 21.53 10.61 0.66
N GLY A 121 20.66 10.08 1.52
CA GLY A 121 20.37 8.65 1.59
C GLY A 121 19.43 8.17 0.46
N VAL A 122 19.16 6.86 0.45
CA VAL A 122 18.43 6.15 -0.63
C VAL A 122 17.01 6.67 -0.94
N HIS A 123 16.37 7.38 0.00
CA HIS A 123 15.07 7.99 -0.23
C HIS A 123 15.16 9.26 -1.09
N TYR A 124 16.30 9.94 -1.12
CA TYR A 124 16.51 11.13 -1.97
C TYR A 124 16.82 10.80 -3.44
N ASP A 125 17.17 9.54 -3.75
CA ASP A 125 17.50 9.11 -5.11
C ASP A 125 16.29 9.26 -6.06
N GLY A 126 15.09 9.03 -5.55
CA GLY A 126 13.87 8.94 -6.35
C GLY A 126 13.86 7.74 -7.28
N LEU A 127 13.15 7.88 -8.40
CA LEU A 127 13.00 6.84 -9.40
C LEU A 127 14.22 6.81 -10.34
N GLY A 128 15.17 5.92 -10.06
CA GLY A 128 16.34 5.68 -10.91
C GLY A 128 16.01 4.78 -12.12
N PRO A 129 16.00 3.44 -11.95
CA PRO A 129 15.66 2.53 -13.04
C PRO A 129 14.15 2.46 -13.28
N ARG A 130 13.76 2.54 -14.56
CA ARG A 130 12.38 2.27 -15.01
C ARG A 130 12.21 0.80 -15.31
N TYR A 131 11.11 0.22 -14.81
CA TYR A 131 10.73 -1.17 -15.05
C TYR A 131 9.38 -1.30 -15.77
N THR A 132 8.76 -0.17 -16.09
CA THR A 132 7.53 -0.05 -16.86
C THR A 132 7.74 0.81 -18.10
N SER A 133 6.86 0.68 -19.09
CA SER A 133 6.82 1.53 -20.29
C SER A 133 5.87 2.71 -20.16
N ASP A 134 5.18 2.83 -19.02
CA ASP A 134 4.22 3.91 -18.78
C ASP A 134 4.97 5.24 -18.57
N PRO A 135 4.29 6.39 -18.69
CA PRO A 135 4.84 7.67 -18.25
C PRO A 135 5.30 7.60 -16.79
N ALA A 136 6.42 8.26 -16.47
CA ALA A 136 6.93 8.25 -15.10
C ALA A 136 5.92 8.94 -14.17
N PRO A 137 5.64 8.37 -12.98
CA PRO A 137 4.83 9.08 -11.99
C PRO A 137 5.61 10.28 -11.45
N GLU A 138 4.89 11.33 -11.07
CA GLU A 138 5.44 12.48 -10.36
C GLU A 138 4.61 12.71 -9.09
N ALA A 139 5.29 13.01 -7.98
CA ALA A 139 4.65 13.21 -6.69
C ALA A 139 5.04 14.57 -6.11
N VAL A 140 4.02 15.28 -5.60
CA VAL A 140 4.17 16.54 -4.88
C VAL A 140 3.46 16.40 -3.53
N VAL A 141 4.17 16.72 -2.45
CA VAL A 141 3.64 16.71 -1.09
C VAL A 141 3.32 18.15 -0.70
N ASP A 142 2.05 18.42 -0.41
CA ASP A 142 1.57 19.73 -0.01
C ASP A 142 1.05 19.74 1.44
N VAL A 143 1.41 20.79 2.17
CA VAL A 143 1.00 20.99 3.57
C VAL A 143 -0.47 21.44 3.70
N ALA A 144 -1.07 21.92 2.60
CA ALA A 144 -2.40 22.52 2.58
C ALA A 144 -3.32 21.90 1.53
N LEU A 145 -3.89 20.74 1.83
CA LEU A 145 -5.17 20.32 1.22
C LEU A 145 -6.32 20.78 2.12
N ALA A 146 -6.43 22.09 2.32
CA ALA A 146 -7.77 22.64 2.51
C ALA A 146 -8.46 22.52 1.15
N LEU A 147 -9.38 21.57 1.01
CA LEU A 147 -10.22 21.50 -0.17
C LEU A 147 -10.85 22.88 -0.39
N PRO A 148 -10.76 23.48 -1.59
CA PRO A 148 -11.58 24.65 -1.87
C PRO A 148 -13.04 24.24 -1.69
N ALA A 149 -13.83 25.04 -0.96
CA ALA A 149 -15.24 24.78 -0.67
C ALA A 149 -16.08 24.47 -1.93
N SER A 150 -15.60 24.87 -3.10
CA SER A 150 -16.18 24.58 -4.41
C SER A 150 -16.13 23.10 -4.84
N ALA A 151 -15.45 22.21 -4.10
CA ALA A 151 -15.40 20.78 -4.40
C ALA A 151 -16.52 19.96 -3.73
N ILE A 152 -17.35 20.59 -2.88
CA ILE A 152 -18.42 19.91 -2.11
C ILE A 152 -19.80 20.09 -2.77
N GLU A 153 -19.99 21.10 -3.62
CA GLU A 153 -21.25 21.33 -4.33
C GLU A 153 -21.30 20.57 -5.66
N GLY A 154 -21.65 19.29 -5.58
CA GLY A 154 -21.92 18.45 -6.75
C GLY A 154 -22.50 17.06 -6.44
N GLY A 155 -22.80 16.76 -5.17
CA GLY A 155 -23.46 15.53 -4.78
C GLY A 155 -24.97 15.62 -5.04
N THR A 156 -25.40 15.36 -6.27
CA THR A 156 -26.73 14.80 -6.48
C THR A 156 -26.79 13.48 -5.71
N GLU A 157 -27.69 13.39 -4.75
CA GLU A 157 -28.01 12.14 -4.05
C GLU A 157 -28.16 11.00 -5.07
N PRO A 158 -27.55 9.81 -4.84
CA PRO A 158 -27.85 8.66 -5.65
C PRO A 158 -29.28 8.22 -5.36
N THR A 159 -30.22 8.58 -6.24
CA THR A 159 -31.53 7.96 -6.30
C THR A 159 -31.34 6.48 -6.60
N LEU A 160 -31.61 5.64 -5.59
CA LEU A 160 -31.72 4.19 -5.78
C LEU A 160 -32.83 3.92 -6.81
N PRO A 161 -32.58 3.11 -7.86
CA PRO A 161 -33.64 2.75 -8.80
C PRO A 161 -34.71 1.91 -8.10
N GLU A 162 -35.93 2.45 -8.05
CA GLU A 162 -37.17 1.73 -7.68
C GLU A 162 -37.46 0.61 -8.69
N SER A 163 -36.81 -0.55 -8.58
CA SER A 163 -37.31 -1.78 -9.26
C SER A 163 -36.81 -3.11 -8.70
N LEU A 164 -36.27 -3.15 -7.47
CA LEU A 164 -35.93 -4.42 -6.81
C LEU A 164 -36.43 -4.47 -5.37
N SER A 165 -37.72 -4.17 -5.17
CA SER A 165 -38.44 -4.64 -3.99
C SER A 165 -39.85 -5.09 -4.40
N ALA A 166 -39.97 -6.41 -4.61
CA ALA A 166 -41.17 -7.24 -4.45
C ALA A 166 -41.23 -8.32 -5.55
N SER A 167 -40.56 -9.45 -5.30
CA SER A 167 -41.03 -10.73 -5.82
C SER A 167 -40.52 -11.85 -4.93
N GLY A 168 -41.44 -12.60 -4.33
CA GLY A 168 -41.17 -13.98 -3.93
C GLY A 168 -41.15 -14.32 -2.45
N ALA A 169 -42.08 -13.78 -1.64
CA ALA A 169 -42.51 -14.53 -0.46
C ALA A 169 -43.28 -15.78 -0.93
N ARG A 170 -42.63 -16.96 -0.89
CA ARG A 170 -43.34 -18.24 -0.83
C ARG A 170 -42.90 -19.00 0.41
N ASN A 171 -43.73 -18.79 1.41
CA ASN A 171 -44.03 -19.67 2.52
C ASN A 171 -44.20 -21.12 2.02
N ASN A 172 -43.56 -22.09 2.68
CA ASN A 172 -44.10 -23.44 2.83
C ASN A 172 -43.59 -24.01 4.15
N GLY A 173 -44.54 -24.27 5.05
CA GLY A 173 -44.28 -24.72 6.40
C GLY A 173 -44.15 -26.24 6.55
N ALA A 174 -43.85 -26.60 7.79
CA ALA A 174 -44.21 -27.82 8.52
C ALA A 174 -44.13 -29.18 7.79
N LEU A 175 -43.16 -29.99 8.23
CA LEU A 175 -43.38 -31.22 9.02
C LEU A 175 -42.13 -31.52 9.84
#